data_AF-A0A3N7EP45-F1
#
_entry.id   AF-A0A3N7EP45-F1
#
_cell.length_a   1.000
_cell.length_b   1.000
_cell.length_c   1.000
_cell.angle_alpha   90.00
_cell.angle_beta   90.00
_cell.angle_gamma   90.00
#
_symmetry.space_group_name_H-M   'P 1'
#
loop_
_entity.id
_entity.type
_entity.pdbx_description
1 polymer ?
#
loop_
_entity_poly.entity_id
_entity_poly.type
_entity_poly.pdbx_seq_one_letter_code
_entity_poly.pdbx_strand_id
1 'polypeptide(L)'
;MVLALVILFASTAAAEVVSGFDGGAPAYDPCRDGRNSYGRPMSCDELLRHLDREEEQRRLDARDRPAYDPCQDGRYSNGRPMTCGELRERLDRRRWREHREWREWRRAERPQ
;
A
#
# COMPACT_ATOMS: atom_id res chain seq x y z
N MET A 1 -2.19 63.37 -2.88
CA MET A 1 -1.83 62.58 -1.68
C MET A 1 -2.80 61.40 -1.59
N VAL A 2 -2.51 60.32 -2.32
CA VAL A 2 -3.39 59.14 -2.52
C VAL A 2 -2.71 57.89 -1.96
N LEU A 3 -1.99 58.01 -0.85
CA LEU A 3 -1.04 56.96 -0.41
C LEU A 3 -1.10 56.68 1.10
N ALA A 4 -2.24 56.92 1.74
CA ALA A 4 -2.44 56.66 3.16
C ALA A 4 -3.68 55.79 3.47
N LEU A 5 -4.29 55.16 2.45
CA LEU A 5 -5.52 54.37 2.60
C LEU A 5 -5.37 52.87 2.28
N VAL A 6 -4.14 52.39 2.01
CA VAL A 6 -3.91 51.01 1.56
C VAL A 6 -3.43 50.06 2.68
N ILE A 7 -3.03 50.57 3.86
CA ILE A 7 -2.31 49.75 4.87
C ILE A 7 -3.23 49.30 6.03
N LEU A 8 -4.56 49.35 5.89
CA LEU A 8 -5.50 48.95 6.96
C LEU A 8 -6.32 47.68 6.70
N PHE A 9 -6.00 46.89 5.68
CA PHE A 9 -6.70 45.62 5.38
C PHE A 9 -5.76 44.41 5.28
N ALA A 10 -4.74 44.33 6.13
CA ALA A 10 -3.93 43.11 6.30
C ALA A 10 -4.31 42.40 7.61
N SER A 11 -5.61 42.13 7.81
CA SER A 11 -6.08 41.31 8.94
C SER A 11 -6.49 39.93 8.42
N THR A 12 -5.63 38.95 8.72
CA THR A 12 -6.01 37.60 9.18
C THR A 12 -7.20 36.93 8.46
N ALA A 13 -6.92 36.26 7.35
CA ALA A 13 -7.69 35.09 6.93
C ALA A 13 -6.85 33.84 7.23
N ALA A 14 -6.78 33.47 8.51
CA ALA A 14 -6.18 32.25 9.01
C ALA A 14 -7.22 31.49 9.82
N ALA A 15 -8.21 30.98 9.12
CA ALA A 15 -9.22 29.99 9.49
C ALA A 15 -9.99 29.83 8.16
N GLU A 16 -10.14 28.67 7.55
CA GLU A 16 -10.57 27.40 8.11
C GLU A 16 -10.24 26.30 7.09
N VAL A 17 -9.34 25.40 7.45
CA VAL A 17 -9.16 24.08 6.80
C VAL A 17 -9.03 23.05 7.90
N VAL A 18 -10.08 22.92 8.71
CA VAL A 18 -10.28 21.77 9.59
C VAL A 18 -11.75 21.41 9.50
N SER A 19 -12.07 20.40 8.68
CA SER A 19 -13.13 19.42 8.93
C SER A 19 -13.03 18.36 7.85
N GLY A 20 -12.54 17.16 8.18
CA GLY A 20 -12.54 16.07 7.22
C GLY A 20 -11.86 14.77 7.63
N PHE A 21 -11.23 14.68 8.80
CA PHE A 21 -10.47 13.49 9.21
C PHE A 21 -11.04 12.75 10.44
N ASP A 22 -12.26 13.06 10.90
CA ASP A 22 -12.89 12.36 12.04
C ASP A 22 -13.93 11.29 11.65
N GLY A 23 -14.07 10.99 10.36
CA GLY A 23 -14.83 9.82 9.91
C GLY A 23 -13.87 8.66 9.68
N GLY A 24 -13.90 7.61 10.51
CA GLY A 24 -13.29 6.33 10.16
C GLY A 24 -13.71 5.97 8.73
N ALA A 25 -12.74 5.58 7.89
CA ALA A 25 -13.00 5.36 6.48
C ALA A 25 -14.28 4.52 6.30
N PRO A 26 -15.25 4.95 5.47
CA PRO A 26 -16.47 4.18 5.28
C PRO A 26 -16.10 2.76 4.91
N ALA A 27 -16.82 1.78 5.49
CA ALA A 27 -16.62 0.38 5.17
C ALA A 27 -16.62 0.22 3.64
N TYR A 28 -15.61 -0.48 3.13
CA TYR A 28 -15.43 -0.70 1.71
C TYR A 28 -16.72 -1.29 1.10
N ASP A 29 -17.38 -0.54 0.22
CA ASP A 29 -18.60 -0.94 -0.49
C ASP A 29 -18.31 -1.07 -2.00
N PRO A 30 -18.06 -2.29 -2.50
CA PRO A 30 -17.73 -2.54 -3.90
C PRO A 30 -18.87 -2.19 -4.87
N CYS A 31 -20.11 -2.09 -4.39
CA CYS A 31 -21.26 -1.83 -5.23
C CYS A 31 -21.48 -0.34 -5.51
N ARG A 32 -20.84 0.54 -4.72
CA ARG A 32 -20.99 2.00 -4.83
C ARG A 32 -19.68 2.73 -5.11
N ASP A 33 -18.53 2.09 -4.90
CA ASP A 33 -17.21 2.73 -5.07
C ASP A 33 -16.82 2.98 -6.53
N GLY A 34 -17.51 2.35 -7.49
CA GLY A 34 -17.24 2.45 -8.92
C GLY A 34 -15.90 1.86 -9.38
N ARG A 35 -15.16 1.18 -8.48
CA ARG A 35 -13.83 0.64 -8.78
C ARG A 35 -13.89 -0.69 -9.51
N ASN A 36 -14.99 -1.42 -9.36
CA ASN A 36 -15.20 -2.73 -9.96
C ASN A 36 -16.18 -2.63 -11.14
N SER A 37 -15.66 -2.29 -12.32
CA SER A 37 -16.43 -2.23 -13.57
C SER A 37 -15.90 -3.22 -14.59
N TYR A 38 -16.78 -4.09 -15.09
CA TYR A 38 -16.46 -5.16 -16.04
C TYR A 38 -16.97 -4.89 -17.46
N GLY A 39 -17.32 -3.64 -17.78
CA GLY A 39 -17.77 -3.23 -19.11
C GLY A 39 -19.18 -3.73 -19.49
N ARG A 40 -19.94 -4.29 -18.54
CA ARG A 40 -21.33 -4.70 -18.73
C ARG A 40 -22.16 -4.33 -17.49
N PRO A 41 -23.46 -4.03 -17.63
CA PRO A 41 -24.34 -3.85 -16.49
C PRO A 41 -24.46 -5.18 -15.73
N MET A 42 -24.32 -5.13 -14.41
CA MET A 42 -24.49 -6.26 -13.50
C MET A 42 -25.21 -5.79 -12.24
N SER A 43 -25.91 -6.71 -11.58
CA SER A 43 -26.47 -6.44 -10.25
C SER A 43 -25.38 -6.42 -9.18
N CYS A 44 -25.64 -5.79 -8.03
CA CYS A 44 -24.71 -5.82 -6.89
C CYS A 44 -24.46 -7.26 -6.41
N ASP A 45 -25.49 -8.11 -6.34
CA ASP A 45 -25.34 -9.53 -5.97
C ASP A 45 -24.46 -10.30 -6.97
N GLU A 46 -24.60 -10.01 -8.26
CA GLU A 46 -23.77 -10.61 -9.30
C GLU A 46 -22.31 -10.14 -9.19
N LEU A 47 -22.09 -8.86 -8.91
CA LEU A 47 -20.77 -8.28 -8.68
C LEU A 47 -20.10 -8.94 -7.48
N LEU A 48 -20.78 -9.05 -6.34
CA LEU A 48 -20.24 -9.67 -5.13
C LEU A 48 -19.84 -11.13 -5.37
N ARG A 49 -20.71 -11.91 -6.02
CA ARG A 49 -20.38 -13.31 -6.42
C ARG A 49 -19.22 -13.39 -7.40
N HIS A 50 -18.98 -12.35 -8.19
CA HIS A 50 -17.85 -12.31 -9.11
C HIS A 50 -16.55 -12.02 -8.37
N LEU A 51 -16.56 -11.03 -7.45
CA LEU A 51 -15.43 -10.69 -6.60
C LEU A 51 -15.01 -11.86 -5.70
N ASP A 52 -15.97 -12.60 -5.13
CA ASP A 52 -15.69 -13.79 -4.33
C ASP A 52 -14.96 -14.87 -5.16
N ARG A 53 -15.41 -15.11 -6.39
CA ARG A 53 -14.76 -16.06 -7.31
C ARG A 53 -13.37 -15.61 -7.72
N GLU A 54 -13.18 -14.32 -8.00
CA GLU A 54 -11.84 -13.79 -8.28
C GLU A 54 -10.92 -13.92 -7.08
N GLU A 55 -11.40 -13.67 -5.86
CA GLU A 55 -10.61 -13.82 -4.66
C GLU A 55 -10.22 -15.29 -4.44
N GLU A 56 -11.15 -16.22 -4.63
CA GLU A 56 -10.87 -17.65 -4.59
C GLU A 56 -9.82 -18.05 -5.63
N GLN A 57 -9.96 -17.57 -6.87
CA GLN A 57 -8.97 -17.83 -7.91
C GLN A 57 -7.59 -17.26 -7.54
N ARG A 58 -7.53 -16.03 -7.02
CA ARG A 58 -6.25 -15.44 -6.55
C ARG A 58 -5.62 -16.27 -5.43
N ARG A 59 -6.42 -16.86 -4.54
CA ARG A 59 -5.93 -17.75 -3.47
C ARG A 59 -5.39 -19.05 -4.03
N LEU A 60 -6.06 -19.64 -5.02
CA LEU A 60 -5.58 -20.83 -5.72
C LEU A 60 -4.28 -20.54 -6.48
N ASP A 61 -4.23 -19.47 -7.26
CA ASP A 61 -3.03 -19.05 -7.99
C ASP A 61 -1.87 -18.76 -7.04
N ALA A 62 -2.13 -18.16 -5.88
CA ALA A 62 -1.12 -17.90 -4.86
C ALA A 62 -0.60 -19.20 -4.22
N ARG A 63 -1.46 -20.22 -4.07
CA ARG A 63 -1.11 -21.53 -3.55
C ARG A 63 -0.29 -22.35 -4.57
N ASP A 64 -0.67 -22.29 -5.84
CA ASP A 64 -0.03 -23.03 -6.93
C ASP A 64 1.18 -22.27 -7.52
N ARG A 65 1.40 -21.02 -7.10
CA ARG A 65 2.59 -20.25 -7.48
C ARG A 65 3.84 -21.05 -7.06
N PRO A 66 4.71 -21.44 -8.01
CA PRO A 66 5.97 -22.09 -7.67
C PRO A 66 6.74 -21.19 -6.70
N ALA A 67 7.36 -21.81 -5.69
CA ALA A 67 8.16 -21.09 -4.73
C ALA A 67 9.20 -20.26 -5.50
N TYR A 68 9.16 -18.94 -5.29
CA TYR A 68 10.08 -18.02 -5.93
C TYR A 68 11.53 -18.46 -5.69
N ASP A 69 12.28 -18.71 -6.77
CA ASP A 69 13.69 -19.08 -6.72
C ASP A 69 14.57 -17.89 -7.16
N PRO A 70 15.24 -17.21 -6.22
CA PRO A 70 16.14 -16.09 -6.52
C PRO A 70 17.27 -16.43 -7.50
N CYS A 71 17.64 -17.71 -7.61
CA CYS A 71 18.74 -18.13 -8.45
C CYS A 71 18.38 -18.22 -9.93
N GLN A 72 17.09 -18.37 -10.26
CA GLN A 72 16.61 -18.47 -11.65
C GLN A 72 16.04 -17.14 -12.17
N ASP A 73 15.65 -16.23 -11.29
CA ASP A 73 15.03 -14.95 -11.64
C ASP A 73 16.01 -13.91 -12.22
N GLY A 74 17.33 -14.07 -12.00
CA GLY A 74 18.37 -13.20 -12.57
C GLY A 74 18.42 -11.76 -12.01
N ARG A 75 17.37 -11.29 -11.32
CA ARG A 75 17.25 -9.92 -10.76
C ARG A 75 18.29 -9.56 -9.70
N TYR A 76 18.87 -10.55 -9.04
CA TYR A 76 19.83 -10.33 -7.95
C TYR A 76 21.29 -10.35 -8.39
N SER A 77 21.56 -10.43 -9.70
CA SER A 77 22.91 -10.29 -10.23
C SER A 77 23.44 -8.87 -10.00
N ASN A 78 24.60 -8.76 -9.37
CA ASN A 78 25.31 -7.50 -9.15
C ASN A 78 26.60 -7.41 -10.00
N GLY A 79 26.68 -8.20 -11.07
CA GLY A 79 27.86 -8.28 -11.95
C GLY A 79 29.05 -9.05 -11.37
N ARG A 80 28.96 -9.54 -10.12
CA ARG A 80 29.97 -10.45 -9.56
C ARG A 80 29.53 -11.90 -9.74
N PRO A 81 30.41 -12.79 -10.22
CA PRO A 81 30.09 -14.21 -10.24
C PRO A 81 29.91 -14.69 -8.79
N MET A 82 28.77 -15.31 -8.52
CA MET A 82 28.46 -15.91 -7.24
C MET A 82 27.60 -17.15 -7.46
N THR A 83 27.74 -18.13 -6.58
CA THR A 83 26.93 -19.33 -6.58
C THR A 83 25.51 -19.03 -6.08
N CYS A 84 24.57 -19.91 -6.45
CA CYS A 84 23.20 -19.83 -5.92
C CYS A 84 23.16 -19.92 -4.39
N GLY A 85 24.05 -20.72 -3.78
CA GLY A 85 24.17 -20.82 -2.32
C GLY A 85 24.56 -19.48 -1.67
N GLU A 86 25.60 -18.83 -2.19
CA GLU A 86 26.04 -17.52 -1.72
C GLU A 86 24.96 -16.44 -1.91
N LEU A 87 24.21 -16.51 -3.02
CA LEU A 87 23.10 -15.59 -3.27
C LEU A 87 22.00 -15.77 -2.22
N ARG A 88 21.60 -17.01 -1.94
CA ARG A 88 20.58 -17.33 -0.93
C ARG A 88 21.02 -16.86 0.45
N GLU A 89 22.25 -17.16 0.85
CA GLU A 89 22.80 -16.72 2.14
C GLU A 89 22.82 -15.18 2.25
N ARG A 90 23.15 -14.47 1.16
CA ARG A 90 23.12 -13.01 1.13
C ARG A 90 21.70 -12.47 1.33
N LEU A 91 20.70 -13.05 0.66
CA LEU A 91 19.30 -12.64 0.77
C LEU A 91 18.72 -12.96 2.15
N ASP A 92 19.05 -14.13 2.71
CA ASP A 92 18.63 -14.52 4.05
C ASP A 92 19.21 -13.59 5.11
N ARG A 93 20.50 -13.25 5.03
CA ARG A 93 21.13 -12.27 5.93
C ARG A 93 20.47 -10.90 5.84
N ARG A 94 20.08 -10.46 4.64
CA ARG A 94 19.36 -9.20 4.44
C ARG A 94 17.97 -9.25 5.10
N ARG A 95 17.18 -10.29 4.82
CA ARG A 95 15.85 -10.50 5.42
C ARG A 95 15.93 -10.54 6.95
N TRP A 96 16.95 -11.19 7.50
CA TRP A 96 17.18 -11.25 8.95
C TRP A 96 17.40 -9.87 9.58
N ARG A 97 18.17 -9.00 8.92
CA ARG A 97 18.39 -7.62 9.38
C ARG A 97 17.10 -6.81 9.35
N GLU A 98 16.39 -6.83 8.21
CA GLU A 98 15.11 -6.13 8.05
C GLU A 98 14.10 -6.58 9.12
N HIS A 99 13.99 -7.89 9.37
CA HIS A 99 13.08 -8.44 10.39
C HIS A 99 13.51 -8.09 11.83
N ARG A 100 14.82 -7.94 12.09
CA ARG A 100 15.31 -7.45 13.38
C ARG A 100 14.93 -5.97 13.58
N GLU A 101 15.22 -5.13 12.61
CA GLU A 101 14.87 -3.70 12.61
C GLU A 101 13.36 -3.51 12.83
N TRP A 102 12.53 -4.27 12.12
CA TRP A 102 11.07 -4.23 12.27
C TRP A 102 10.60 -4.58 13.69
N ARG A 103 11.25 -5.56 14.33
CA ARG A 103 10.94 -5.95 15.72
C ARG A 103 11.38 -4.90 16.73
N GLU A 104 12.49 -4.23 16.47
CA GLU A 104 12.98 -3.13 17.32
C GLU A 104 12.04 -1.93 17.20
N TRP A 105 11.63 -1.56 15.97
CA TRP A 105 10.68 -0.49 15.70
C TRP A 105 9.34 -0.73 16.39
N ARG A 106 8.74 -1.93 16.23
CA ARG A 106 7.50 -2.30 16.93
C ARG A 106 7.60 -2.30 18.46
N ARG A 107 8.77 -2.52 19.03
CA ARG A 107 8.95 -2.42 20.49
C ARG A 107 8.98 -0.95 20.93
N ALA A 108 9.62 -0.08 20.16
CA ALA A 108 9.67 1.35 20.44
C ALA A 108 8.29 2.02 20.35
N GLU A 109 7.40 1.52 19.49
CA GLU A 109 6.04 2.04 19.31
C GLU A 109 4.99 1.52 20.29
N ARG A 110 5.28 0.48 21.09
CA ARG A 110 4.31 0.02 22.09
C ARG A 110 4.29 1.01 23.26
N PRO A 111 3.17 1.72 23.51
CA PRO A 111 3.01 2.47 24.75
C PRO A 111 3.05 1.50 25.93
N GLN A 112 3.70 1.92 27.02
CA GLN A 112 3.74 1.18 28.29
C GLN A 112 2.44 1.34 29.07
#